data_AF-A0A963IPZ4-F1
#
_entry.id   AF-A0A963IPZ4-F1
#
_cell.length_a   1.000
_cell.length_b   1.000
_cell.length_c   1.000
_cell.angle_alpha   90.00
_cell.angle_beta   90.00
_cell.angle_gamma   90.00
#
_symmetry.space_group_name_H-M   'P 1'
#
loop_
_entity.id
_entity.type
_entity.pdbx_description
1 polymer ?
#
loop_
_entity_poly.entity_id
_entity_poly.type
_entity_poly.pdbx_seq_one_letter_code
_entity_poly.pdbx_strand_id
1 'polypeptide(L)'
;MLSIVQAAGWPIWPLLLASVLAVALIIERLVALRSSKVVPPGLLQRVVAEFRQRGATTAMVADLEAHSPLGRVLAAGLRNEGSSREIMKESIEEAGSVVSHDLERYLTTLGTIASISPLMGLFGTVVGMIEIFGSQTPSGSNPM
;
A
#
# COMPACT_ATOMS: atom_id res chain seq x y z
N MET A 1 12.63 22.19 -19.03
CA MET A 1 12.21 21.48 -17.79
C MET A 1 12.31 22.41 -16.58
N LEU A 2 13.49 22.92 -16.21
CA LEU A 2 13.63 23.87 -15.08
C LEU A 2 12.80 25.16 -15.24
N SER A 3 12.67 25.67 -16.47
CA SER A 3 11.83 26.83 -16.80
C SER A 3 10.33 26.61 -16.55
N ILE A 4 9.83 25.38 -16.71
CA ILE A 4 8.41 25.04 -16.47
C ILE A 4 8.15 24.96 -14.96
N VAL A 5 9.09 24.40 -14.20
CA VAL A 5 8.98 24.34 -12.73
C VAL A 5 9.05 25.73 -12.11
N GLN A 6 9.88 26.63 -12.65
CA GLN A 6 9.90 28.03 -12.24
C GLN A 6 8.60 28.77 -12.61
N ALA A 7 8.01 28.48 -13.78
CA ALA A 7 6.76 29.10 -14.22
C ALA A 7 5.52 28.58 -13.48
N ALA A 8 5.56 27.37 -12.92
CA ALA A 8 4.44 26.75 -12.21
C ALA A 8 4.25 27.25 -10.77
N GLY A 9 5.16 28.08 -10.25
CA GLY A 9 5.11 28.62 -8.90
C GLY A 9 5.36 27.58 -7.80
N TRP A 10 5.16 27.99 -6.55
CA TRP A 10 5.37 27.11 -5.39
C TRP A 10 4.42 25.88 -5.29
N PRO A 11 3.17 25.86 -5.81
CA PRO A 11 2.25 24.73 -5.66
C PRO A 11 2.69 23.42 -6.35
N ILE A 12 3.68 23.47 -7.24
CA ILE A 12 4.21 22.26 -7.91
C ILE A 12 5.00 21.35 -6.97
N TRP A 13 5.59 21.90 -5.91
CA TRP A 13 6.45 21.15 -4.99
C TRP A 13 5.72 20.01 -4.24
N PRO A 14 4.52 20.24 -3.64
CA PRO A 14 3.73 19.16 -3.07
C PRO A 14 3.36 18.05 -4.06
N LEU A 15 3.07 18.40 -5.33
CA LEU A 15 2.76 17.43 -6.38
C LEU A 15 3.97 16.57 -6.74
N LEU A 16 5.15 17.17 -6.86
CA LEU A 16 6.39 16.44 -7.10
C LEU A 16 6.72 15.50 -5.94
N LEU A 17 6.54 15.95 -4.70
CA LEU A 17 6.71 15.10 -3.52
C LEU A 17 5.74 13.91 -3.54
N ALA A 18 4.46 14.16 -3.82
CA ALA A 18 3.45 13.10 -3.93
C ALA A 18 3.80 12.08 -5.04
N SER A 19 4.34 12.54 -6.17
CA SER A 19 4.80 11.67 -7.27
C SER A 19 5.95 10.75 -6.85
N VAL A 20 6.98 11.30 -6.20
CA VAL A 20 8.12 10.50 -5.71
C VAL A 20 7.66 9.47 -4.67
N LEU A 21 6.80 9.87 -3.72
CA LEU A 21 6.23 8.97 -2.73
C LEU A 21 5.39 7.86 -3.36
N ALA A 22 4.56 8.20 -4.36
CA ALA A 22 3.74 7.23 -5.08
C ALA A 22 4.62 6.18 -5.79
N VAL A 23 5.66 6.61 -6.50
CA VAL A 23 6.59 5.70 -7.18
C VAL A 23 7.30 4.79 -6.19
N ALA A 24 7.79 5.32 -5.07
CA ALA A 24 8.44 4.54 -4.02
C ALA A 24 7.50 3.44 -3.47
N LEU A 25 6.25 3.80 -3.16
CA LEU A 25 5.22 2.86 -2.69
C LEU A 25 4.86 1.82 -3.76
N ILE A 26 4.75 2.22 -5.04
CA ILE A 26 4.47 1.29 -6.14
C ILE A 26 5.58 0.23 -6.25
N ILE A 27 6.85 0.64 -6.22
CA ILE A 27 7.98 -0.29 -6.30
C ILE A 27 7.98 -1.25 -5.11
N GLU A 28 7.79 -0.73 -3.91
CA GLU A 28 7.72 -1.53 -2.68
C GLU A 28 6.57 -2.56 -2.76
N ARG A 29 5.38 -2.14 -3.18
CA ARG A 29 4.22 -3.03 -3.37
C ARG A 29 4.45 -4.07 -4.46
N LEU A 30 5.05 -3.72 -5.59
CA LEU A 30 5.39 -4.67 -6.67
C LEU A 30 6.35 -5.76 -6.21
N VAL A 31 7.19 -5.48 -5.20
CA VAL A 31 8.10 -6.47 -4.60
C VAL A 31 7.45 -7.24 -3.47
N ALA A 32 6.63 -6.60 -2.64
CA ALA A 32 5.96 -7.20 -1.48
C ALA A 32 4.82 -8.16 -1.88
N LEU A 33 4.00 -7.79 -2.87
CA LEU A 33 2.85 -8.58 -3.33
C LEU A 33 3.21 -9.71 -4.30
N ARG A 34 4.51 -9.96 -4.55
CA ARG A 34 4.91 -11.07 -5.42
C ARG A 34 4.39 -12.38 -4.88
N SER A 35 3.73 -13.17 -5.73
CA SER A 35 3.17 -14.47 -5.36
C SER A 35 4.21 -15.38 -4.71
N SER A 36 5.47 -15.34 -5.15
CA SER A 36 6.57 -16.10 -4.53
C SER A 36 6.82 -15.79 -3.05
N LYS A 37 6.48 -14.57 -2.59
CA LYS A 37 6.62 -14.14 -1.19
C LYS A 37 5.34 -14.35 -0.40
N VAL A 38 4.19 -14.06 -1.01
CA VAL A 38 2.88 -14.14 -0.36
C VAL A 38 2.38 -15.58 -0.25
N VAL A 39 2.48 -16.32 -1.36
CA VAL A 39 1.99 -17.69 -1.58
C VAL A 39 3.13 -18.52 -2.20
N PRO A 40 4.18 -18.87 -1.43
CA PRO A 40 5.29 -19.64 -1.97
C PRO A 40 4.81 -20.95 -2.61
N PRO A 41 5.26 -21.28 -3.83
CA PRO A 41 4.79 -22.46 -4.53
C PRO A 41 5.15 -23.72 -3.75
N GLY A 42 4.20 -24.63 -3.60
CA GLY A 42 4.43 -25.88 -2.88
C GLY A 42 4.32 -25.78 -1.36
N LEU A 43 4.09 -24.60 -0.77
CA LEU A 43 4.05 -24.44 0.69
C LEU A 43 2.96 -25.31 1.32
N LEU A 44 1.75 -25.24 0.79
CA LEU A 44 0.62 -26.04 1.27
C LEU A 44 0.93 -27.54 1.20
N GLN A 45 1.47 -28.01 0.07
CA GLN A 45 1.81 -29.43 -0.12
C GLN A 45 2.87 -29.89 0.88
N ARG A 46 3.90 -29.06 1.14
CA ARG A 46 4.94 -29.35 2.14
C ARG A 46 4.37 -29.43 3.55
N VAL A 47 3.54 -28.45 3.92
CA VAL A 47 2.87 -28.38 5.23
C VAL A 47 2.00 -29.60 5.47
N VAL A 48 1.16 -29.98 4.49
CA VAL A 48 0.29 -31.16 4.61
C VAL A 48 1.11 -32.45 4.69
N ALA A 49 2.21 -32.56 3.93
CA ALA A 49 3.07 -33.74 3.96
C ALA A 49 3.79 -33.89 5.31
N GLU A 50 4.32 -32.80 5.87
CA GLU A 50 4.98 -32.79 7.18
C GLU A 50 4.00 -33.08 8.31
N PHE A 51 2.82 -32.44 8.27
CA PHE A 51 1.75 -32.67 9.24
C PHE A 51 1.33 -34.14 9.30
N ARG A 52 1.20 -34.82 8.15
CA ARG A 52 0.87 -36.26 8.12
C ARG A 52 1.93 -37.16 8.74
N GLN A 53 3.20 -36.73 8.75
CA GLN A 53 4.31 -37.52 9.28
C GLN A 53 4.52 -37.30 10.77
N ARG A 54 4.36 -36.06 11.25
CA ARG A 54 4.81 -35.64 12.58
C ARG A 54 3.74 -34.92 13.42
N GLY A 55 2.56 -34.67 12.85
CA GLY A 55 1.53 -33.82 13.45
C GLY A 55 1.90 -32.34 13.46
N ALA A 56 1.07 -31.52 14.10
CA ALA A 56 1.34 -30.09 14.29
C ALA A 56 2.40 -29.90 15.38
N THR A 57 3.64 -29.58 14.97
CA THR A 57 4.72 -29.27 15.92
C THR A 57 4.88 -27.76 16.11
N THR A 58 5.28 -27.33 17.31
CA THR A 58 5.54 -25.91 17.59
C THR A 58 6.62 -25.32 16.68
N ALA A 59 7.63 -26.12 16.33
CA ALA A 59 8.68 -25.72 15.41
C ALA A 59 8.14 -25.42 13.99
N MET A 60 7.27 -26.29 13.47
CA MET A 60 6.63 -26.11 12.16
C MET A 60 5.73 -24.86 12.13
N VAL A 61 4.97 -24.63 13.21
CA VAL A 61 4.11 -23.43 13.34
C VAL A 61 4.94 -22.14 13.36
N ALA A 62 6.04 -22.12 14.13
CA ALA A 62 6.94 -20.98 14.20
C ALA A 62 7.65 -20.71 12.86
N ASP A 63 8.07 -21.77 12.18
CA ASP A 63 8.68 -21.69 10.85
C ASP A 63 7.71 -21.05 9.83
N LEU A 64 6.47 -21.54 9.77
CA LEU A 64 5.45 -21.02 8.87
C LEU A 64 5.13 -19.55 9.09
N GLU A 65 5.01 -19.13 10.36
CA GLU A 65 4.67 -17.76 10.73
C GLU A 65 5.76 -16.76 10.28
N ALA A 66 7.02 -17.18 10.31
CA ALA A 66 8.16 -16.35 9.89
C ALA A 66 8.36 -16.30 8.37
N HIS A 67 7.93 -17.33 7.63
CA HIS A 67 8.30 -17.51 6.22
C HIS A 67 7.42 -16.75 5.23
N SER A 68 6.11 -16.67 5.45
CA SER A 68 5.21 -16.05 4.47
C SER A 68 3.84 -15.67 5.05
N PRO A 69 3.13 -14.72 4.42
CA PRO A 69 1.71 -14.42 4.69
C PRO A 69 0.82 -15.66 4.67
N LEU A 70 0.93 -16.52 3.65
CA LEU A 70 0.22 -17.80 3.62
C LEU A 70 0.61 -18.70 4.79
N GLY A 71 1.90 -18.72 5.16
CA GLY A 71 2.40 -19.45 6.31
C GLY A 71 1.75 -19.01 7.63
N ARG A 72 1.56 -17.70 7.85
CA ARG A 72 0.81 -17.18 9.02
C ARG A 72 -0.62 -17.73 9.08
N VAL A 73 -1.31 -17.82 7.94
CA VAL A 73 -2.67 -18.39 7.86
C VAL A 73 -2.67 -19.89 8.14
N LEU A 74 -1.72 -20.64 7.58
CA LEU A 74 -1.58 -22.07 7.82
C LEU A 74 -1.21 -22.36 9.29
N ALA A 75 -0.35 -21.54 9.89
CA ALA A 75 0.03 -21.63 11.30
C ALA A 75 -1.17 -21.45 12.23
N ALA A 76 -2.11 -20.56 11.92
CA ALA A 76 -3.36 -20.39 12.69
C ALA A 76 -4.22 -21.67 12.67
N GLY A 77 -4.34 -22.32 11.51
CA GLY A 77 -5.03 -23.60 11.38
C GLY A 77 -4.35 -24.72 12.17
N LEU A 78 -3.02 -24.81 12.10
CA LEU A 78 -2.24 -25.83 12.82
C LEU A 78 -2.28 -25.65 14.35
N ARG A 79 -2.32 -24.40 14.84
CA ARG A 79 -2.51 -24.10 16.27
C ARG A 79 -3.84 -24.60 16.81
N ASN A 80 -4.85 -24.69 15.95
CA ASN A 80 -6.21 -25.11 16.28
C ASN A 80 -6.53 -26.54 15.79
N GLU A 81 -5.52 -27.36 15.50
CA GLU A 81 -5.69 -28.72 14.98
C GLU A 81 -6.59 -29.60 15.87
N GLY A 82 -6.43 -29.51 17.18
CA GLY A 82 -7.23 -30.26 18.16
C GLY A 82 -8.62 -29.69 18.45
N SER A 83 -8.98 -28.55 17.85
CA SER A 83 -10.26 -27.88 18.06
C SER A 83 -11.34 -28.42 17.11
N SER A 84 -12.60 -28.02 17.33
CA SER A 84 -13.66 -28.33 16.37
C SER A 84 -13.35 -27.73 14.99
N ARG A 85 -13.90 -28.34 13.94
CA ARG A 85 -13.74 -27.85 12.56
C ARG A 85 -14.18 -26.40 12.40
N GLU A 86 -15.19 -25.99 13.16
CA GLU A 86 -15.72 -24.62 13.15
C GLU A 86 -14.70 -23.61 13.71
N ILE A 87 -14.13 -23.90 14.87
CA ILE A 87 -13.09 -23.06 15.50
C ILE A 87 -11.85 -22.98 14.61
N MET A 88 -11.42 -24.11 14.05
CA MET A 88 -10.28 -24.11 13.13
C MET A 88 -10.55 -23.24 11.90
N LYS A 89 -11.73 -23.37 11.29
CA LYS A 89 -12.12 -22.55 10.14
C LYS A 89 -12.13 -21.07 10.50
N GLU A 90 -12.76 -20.70 11.60
CA GLU A 90 -12.83 -19.32 12.08
C GLU A 90 -11.43 -18.73 12.31
N SER A 91 -10.52 -19.50 12.94
CA SER A 91 -9.14 -19.05 13.15
C SER A 91 -8.36 -18.80 11.84
N ILE A 92 -8.63 -19.61 10.81
CA ILE A 92 -8.02 -19.44 9.48
C ILE A 92 -8.60 -18.20 8.79
N GLU A 93 -9.92 -17.99 8.87
CA GLU A 93 -10.59 -16.83 8.28
C GLU A 93 -10.14 -15.52 8.95
N GLU A 94 -10.02 -15.51 10.28
CA GLU A 94 -9.52 -14.36 11.04
C GLU A 94 -8.06 -14.04 10.68
N ALA A 95 -7.17 -15.04 10.70
CA ALA A 95 -5.78 -14.86 10.29
C ALA A 95 -5.66 -14.41 8.84
N GLY A 96 -6.51 -14.94 7.96
CA GLY A 96 -6.61 -14.54 6.56
C GLY A 96 -7.02 -13.07 6.40
N SER A 97 -8.01 -12.61 7.18
CA SER A 97 -8.45 -11.22 7.20
C SER A 97 -7.33 -10.27 7.65
N VAL A 98 -6.63 -10.60 8.74
CA VAL A 98 -5.49 -9.82 9.22
C VAL A 98 -4.38 -9.75 8.17
N VAL A 99 -4.04 -10.89 7.55
CA VAL A 99 -3.03 -10.94 6.50
C VAL A 99 -3.44 -10.15 5.26
N SER A 100 -4.71 -10.22 4.84
CA SER A 100 -5.22 -9.42 3.71
C SER A 100 -5.10 -7.92 4.01
N HIS A 101 -5.49 -7.52 5.21
CA HIS A 101 -5.39 -6.13 5.66
C HIS A 101 -3.93 -5.62 5.65
N ASP A 102 -2.98 -6.44 6.13
CA ASP A 102 -1.55 -6.12 6.11
C ASP A 102 -1.02 -5.94 4.67
N LEU A 103 -1.49 -6.76 3.72
CA LEU A 103 -1.10 -6.67 2.31
C LEU A 103 -1.67 -5.41 1.64
N GLU A 104 -2.87 -5.00 2.03
CA GLU A 104 -3.60 -3.85 1.48
C GLU A 104 -3.19 -2.49 2.06
N ARG A 105 -2.59 -2.44 3.25
CA ARG A 105 -2.32 -1.19 4.01
C ARG A 105 -1.73 -0.02 3.20
N TYR A 106 -0.82 -0.30 2.27
CA TYR A 106 -0.19 0.74 1.44
C TYR A 106 -0.96 1.08 0.15
N LEU A 107 -1.88 0.21 -0.28
CA LEU A 107 -2.77 0.48 -1.42
C LEU A 107 -3.77 1.59 -1.06
N THR A 108 -4.26 1.63 0.18
CA THR A 108 -5.12 2.72 0.67
C THR A 108 -4.43 4.07 0.57
N THR A 109 -3.15 4.16 0.99
CA THR A 109 -2.36 5.40 0.87
C THR A 109 -2.15 5.81 -0.58
N LEU A 110 -1.86 4.86 -1.47
CA LEU A 110 -1.77 5.12 -2.91
C LEU A 110 -3.10 5.64 -3.48
N GLY A 111 -4.23 5.06 -3.05
CA GLY A 111 -5.57 5.53 -3.43
C GLY A 111 -5.84 6.97 -2.99
N THR A 112 -5.42 7.33 -1.77
CA THR A 112 -5.51 8.71 -1.27
C THR A 112 -4.66 9.68 -2.11
N ILE A 113 -3.42 9.30 -2.44
CA ILE A 113 -2.56 10.11 -3.31
C ILE A 113 -3.21 10.28 -4.69
N ALA A 114 -3.71 9.19 -5.28
CA ALA A 114 -4.38 9.21 -6.58
C ALA A 114 -5.63 10.11 -6.58
N SER A 115 -6.37 10.15 -5.47
CA SER A 115 -7.60 10.95 -5.34
C SER A 115 -7.31 12.44 -5.13
N ILE A 116 -6.28 12.78 -4.34
CA ILE A 116 -5.93 14.17 -4.00
C ILE A 116 -5.09 14.83 -5.10
N SER A 117 -4.30 14.07 -5.86
CA SER A 117 -3.40 14.62 -6.89
C SER A 117 -4.12 15.49 -7.95
N PRO A 118 -5.29 15.10 -8.50
CA PRO A 118 -6.04 15.94 -9.43
C PRO A 118 -6.51 17.26 -8.81
N LEU A 119 -6.96 17.22 -7.55
CA LEU A 119 -7.40 18.41 -6.82
C LEU A 119 -6.24 19.38 -6.58
N MET A 120 -5.05 18.85 -6.28
CA MET A 120 -3.82 19.64 -6.16
C MET A 120 -3.41 20.28 -7.49
N GLY A 121 -3.59 19.59 -8.61
CA GLY A 121 -3.39 20.16 -9.94
C GLY A 121 -4.34 21.32 -10.23
N LEU A 122 -5.63 21.13 -9.95
CA LEU A 122 -6.64 22.19 -10.08
C LEU A 122 -6.33 23.38 -9.16
N PHE A 123 -5.93 23.13 -7.91
CA PHE A 123 -5.49 24.17 -6.98
C PHE A 123 -4.34 25.01 -7.56
N GLY A 124 -3.33 24.37 -8.16
CA GLY A 124 -2.25 25.08 -8.83
C GLY A 124 -2.73 26.02 -9.94
N THR A 125 -3.74 25.61 -10.73
CA THR A 125 -4.33 26.48 -11.77
C THR A 125 -5.06 27.69 -11.17
N VAL A 126 -5.75 27.53 -10.04
CA VAL A 126 -6.44 28.62 -9.33
C VAL A 126 -5.42 29.62 -8.77
N VAL A 127 -4.36 29.14 -8.13
CA VAL A 127 -3.27 29.99 -7.63
C VAL A 127 -2.64 30.80 -8.76
N GLY A 128 -2.32 30.15 -9.90
CA GLY A 128 -1.76 30.84 -11.06
C GLY A 128 -2.68 31.93 -11.62
N MET A 129 -4.00 31.68 -11.68
CA MET A 129 -4.97 32.71 -12.08
C MET A 129 -4.98 33.89 -11.10
N ILE A 130 -4.96 33.65 -9.79
CA ILE A 130 -4.92 34.73 -8.78
C ILE A 130 -3.67 35.59 -8.93
N GLU A 131 -2.50 34.99 -9.19
CA GLU A 131 -1.25 35.74 -9.40
C GLU A 131 -1.28 36.61 -10.67
N ILE A 132 -1.86 36.10 -11.77
CA ILE A 132 -2.03 36.84 -13.02
C ILE A 132 -2.97 38.04 -12.85
N PHE A 133 -4.09 37.87 -12.13
CA PHE A 133 -5.02 38.97 -11.90
C PHE A 133 -4.57 39.94 -10.81
N GLY A 134 -3.88 39.45 -9.77
CA GLY A 134 -3.36 40.29 -8.68
C GLY A 134 -2.17 41.16 -9.11
N SER A 135 -1.33 40.67 -10.02
CA SER A 135 -0.22 41.46 -10.60
C SER A 135 -0.69 42.56 -11.54
N GLN A 136 -1.91 42.47 -12.09
CA GLN A 136 -2.58 43.55 -12.82
C GLN A 136 -3.24 44.54 -11.86
N THR A 137 -2.44 45.16 -10.99
CA THR A 137 -2.88 46.40 -10.33
C THR A 137 -2.89 47.49 -11.42
N PRO A 138 -4.01 48.18 -11.68
CA PRO A 138 -4.02 49.27 -12.66
C PRO A 138 -3.06 50.33 -12.13
N SER A 139 -1.86 50.40 -12.72
CA SER A 139 -1.01 51.56 -12.57
C SER A 139 -1.82 52.71 -13.11
N GLY A 140 -2.35 53.53 -12.19
CA GLY A 140 -3.25 54.61 -12.50
C GLY A 140 -2.64 55.51 -13.56
N SER A 141 -3.09 55.35 -14.81
CA SER A 141 -2.97 56.39 -15.82
C SER A 141 -3.96 57.46 -15.40
N ASN A 142 -3.58 58.32 -14.46
CA ASN A 142 -4.19 59.63 -14.28
C ASN A 142 -3.75 60.45 -15.51
N PRO A 143 -4.63 60.71 -16.48
CA PRO A 143 -4.34 61.71 -17.49
C PRO A 143 -4.62 63.07 -16.83
N MET A 144 -3.57 63.72 -16.33
CA MET A 144 -3.57 65.17 -16.20
C MET A 144 -3.30 65.76 -17.58
#